data_AF-A0A671MJU7-F1
#
_entry.id   AF-A0A671MJU7-F1
#
_cell.length_a   1.000
_cell.length_b   1.000
_cell.length_c   1.000
_cell.angle_alpha   90.00
_cell.angle_beta   90.00
_cell.angle_gamma   90.00
#
_symmetry.space_group_name_H-M   'P 1'
#
loop_
_entity.id
_entity.type
_entity.pdbx_description
1 polymer ?
#
loop_
_entity_poly.entity_id
_entity_poly.type
_entity_poly.pdbx_seq_one_letter_code
_entity_poly.pdbx_strand_id
1 'polypeptide(L)'
;MERGVSFCGWKAVKDRSKSLSENQEPKSGRVYTMFHGTHLTYAKTIIDKGLEPSKDGMLGPGVYVSRNIEKAKCYPLNTDKKDKVVFKLRVRVGKVKQIDGDNHPLQKS
;
A
#
# COMPACT_ATOMS: atom_id res chain seq x y z
N MET A 1 -13.93 -41.74 16.69
CA MET A 1 -13.21 -40.68 17.44
C MET A 1 -12.47 -39.83 16.43
N GLU A 2 -13.15 -38.86 15.82
CA GLU A 2 -12.55 -37.96 14.85
C GLU A 2 -12.02 -36.72 15.56
N ARG A 3 -10.73 -36.44 15.40
CA ARG A 3 -10.08 -35.25 15.95
C ARG A 3 -10.40 -34.05 15.07
N GLY A 4 -11.37 -33.24 15.49
CA GLY A 4 -11.64 -31.94 14.89
C GLY A 4 -10.51 -30.97 15.18
N VAL A 5 -9.86 -30.46 14.14
CA VAL A 5 -8.92 -29.33 14.27
C VAL A 5 -9.74 -28.04 14.28
N SER A 6 -9.68 -27.30 15.39
CA SER A 6 -10.24 -25.96 15.49
C SER A 6 -9.23 -24.95 14.94
N PHE A 7 -9.70 -24.08 14.03
CA PHE A 7 -8.92 -23.00 13.44
C PHE A 7 -9.63 -21.67 13.67
N CYS A 8 -9.03 -20.76 14.44
CA CYS A 8 -9.48 -19.38 14.61
C CYS A 8 -8.60 -18.44 13.77
N GLY A 9 -8.96 -18.27 12.50
CA GLY A 9 -8.21 -17.42 11.56
C GLY A 9 -9.11 -16.64 10.61
N TRP A 10 -8.53 -15.61 9.98
CA TRP A 10 -9.21 -14.61 9.17
C TRP A 10 -10.04 -15.19 8.02
N LYS A 11 -11.28 -14.71 7.88
CA LYS A 11 -12.16 -14.97 6.74
C LYS A 11 -11.76 -14.05 5.57
N ALA A 12 -11.27 -14.63 4.47
CA ALA A 12 -11.00 -13.89 3.25
C ALA A 12 -12.33 -13.60 2.51
N VAL A 13 -12.79 -12.35 2.58
CA VAL A 13 -13.92 -11.88 1.77
C VAL A 13 -13.35 -11.26 0.49
N LYS A 14 -13.67 -11.85 -0.66
CA LYS A 14 -13.47 -11.20 -1.96
C LYS A 14 -14.56 -10.14 -2.12
N ASP A 15 -14.17 -8.87 -2.06
CA ASP A 15 -15.04 -7.79 -2.50
C ASP A 15 -15.27 -7.96 -4.01
N ARG A 16 -16.50 -8.34 -4.39
CA ARG A 16 -16.89 -8.57 -5.79
C ARG A 16 -17.23 -7.27 -6.52
N SER A 17 -16.77 -6.12 -6.02
CA SER A 17 -17.01 -4.85 -6.68
C SER A 17 -15.73 -4.26 -7.26
N LYS A 18 -15.86 -3.80 -8.52
CA LYS A 18 -14.84 -3.16 -9.37
C LYS A 18 -13.85 -2.32 -8.56
N SER A 19 -12.58 -2.40 -8.93
CA SER A 19 -11.51 -1.53 -8.42
C SER A 19 -12.00 -0.09 -8.31
N LEU A 20 -11.96 0.47 -7.11
CA LEU A 20 -12.32 1.84 -6.82
C LEU A 20 -11.48 2.79 -7.69
N SER A 21 -12.09 3.85 -8.24
CA SER A 21 -11.33 4.88 -8.94
C SER A 21 -10.41 5.62 -7.96
N GLU A 22 -9.41 6.34 -8.49
CA GLU A 22 -8.36 6.98 -7.70
C GLU A 22 -8.87 7.93 -6.60
N ASN A 23 -10.12 8.39 -6.72
CA ASN A 23 -10.80 9.30 -5.79
C ASN A 23 -12.06 8.71 -5.16
N GLN A 24 -12.36 7.42 -5.36
CA GLN A 24 -13.58 6.82 -4.82
C GLN A 24 -13.37 6.34 -3.37
N GLU A 25 -14.34 6.65 -2.51
CA GLU A 25 -14.38 6.15 -1.14
C GLU A 25 -14.66 4.63 -1.11
N PRO A 26 -14.05 3.89 -0.17
CA PRO A 26 -14.19 2.45 -0.10
C PRO A 26 -15.57 2.09 0.43
N LYS A 27 -16.30 1.28 -0.35
CA LYS A 27 -17.71 0.91 -0.10
C LYS A 27 -17.95 0.21 1.24
N SER A 28 -16.95 -0.49 1.77
CA SER A 28 -16.99 -0.92 3.17
C SER A 28 -15.57 -1.00 3.74
N GLY A 29 -15.34 -0.28 4.84
CA GLY A 29 -14.22 -0.49 5.75
C GLY A 29 -12.82 -0.24 5.20
N ARG A 30 -12.43 1.04 5.02
CA ARG A 30 -11.02 1.55 5.11
C ARG A 30 -9.93 0.69 4.44
N VAL A 31 -10.28 -0.09 3.43
CA VAL A 31 -9.38 -0.99 2.72
C VAL A 31 -9.36 -0.56 1.27
N TYR A 32 -8.16 -0.30 0.75
CA TYR A 32 -7.95 0.19 -0.60
C TYR A 32 -7.05 -0.76 -1.39
N THR A 33 -7.31 -0.84 -2.70
CA THR A 33 -6.24 -1.24 -3.62
C THR A 33 -5.32 -0.05 -3.81
N MET A 34 -4.05 -0.22 -3.49
CA MET A 34 -3.02 0.82 -3.65
C MET A 34 -1.77 0.23 -4.30
N PHE A 35 -0.84 1.08 -4.69
CA PHE A 35 0.32 0.72 -5.49
C PHE A 35 1.60 1.28 -4.88
N HIS A 36 2.65 0.46 -4.85
CA HIS A 36 3.99 0.85 -4.40
C HIS A 36 5.00 0.62 -5.52
N GLY A 37 5.60 1.70 -6.03
CA GLY A 37 6.71 1.62 -6.98
C GLY A 37 8.04 1.49 -6.25
N THR A 38 8.88 0.55 -6.68
CA THR A 38 10.22 0.33 -6.10
C THR A 38 11.18 -0.23 -7.14
N HIS A 39 12.46 -0.33 -6.79
CA HIS A 39 13.45 -0.97 -7.66
C HIS A 39 13.16 -2.46 -7.81
N LEU A 40 13.37 -2.99 -9.02
CA LEU A 40 13.24 -4.41 -9.31
C LEU A 40 14.13 -5.27 -8.41
N THR A 41 15.32 -4.79 -8.04
CA THR A 41 16.25 -5.46 -7.12
C THR A 41 15.67 -5.67 -5.72
N TYR A 42 14.77 -4.80 -5.26
CA TYR A 42 14.11 -4.95 -3.95
C TYR A 42 12.86 -5.83 -4.01
N ALA A 43 12.39 -6.20 -5.21
CA ALA A 43 11.16 -6.96 -5.36
C ALA A 43 11.20 -8.30 -4.60
N LYS A 44 12.29 -9.04 -4.78
CA LYS A 44 12.49 -10.34 -4.11
C LYS A 44 12.50 -10.18 -2.60
N THR A 45 13.24 -9.21 -2.08
CA THR A 45 13.31 -8.95 -0.63
C THR A 45 11.96 -8.57 -0.05
N ILE A 46 11.17 -7.75 -0.74
CA ILE A 46 9.83 -7.35 -0.29
C ILE A 46 8.86 -8.54 -0.31
N ILE A 47 8.98 -9.44 -1.29
CA ILE A 47 8.17 -10.67 -1.35
C ILE A 47 8.54 -11.60 -0.19
N ASP A 48 9.84 -11.77 0.07
CA ASP A 48 10.35 -12.72 1.08
C ASP A 48 10.15 -12.22 2.52
N LYS A 49 10.31 -10.90 2.76
CA LYS A 49 10.37 -10.30 4.10
C LYS A 49 9.23 -9.33 4.40
N GLY A 50 8.48 -8.91 3.38
CA GLY A 50 7.46 -7.86 3.49
C GLY A 50 8.01 -6.45 3.23
N LEU A 51 7.11 -5.47 3.30
CA LEU A 51 7.45 -4.05 3.15
C LEU A 51 8.01 -3.52 4.46
N GLU A 52 9.15 -2.83 4.38
CA GLU A 52 9.78 -2.15 5.50
C GLU A 52 9.59 -0.63 5.39
N PRO A 53 9.29 0.08 6.49
CA PRO A 53 9.21 1.54 6.49
C PRO A 53 10.54 2.20 6.11
N SER A 54 10.48 3.27 5.33
CA SER A 54 11.64 4.15 5.15
C SER A 54 12.01 4.84 6.48
N LYS A 55 13.27 5.26 6.61
CA LYS A 55 13.74 6.00 7.79
C LYS A 55 13.22 7.44 7.87
N ASP A 56 12.84 8.01 6.74
CA ASP A 56 12.26 9.36 6.63
C ASP A 56 11.48 9.45 5.29
N GLY A 57 10.78 10.57 5.10
CA GLY A 57 10.11 10.92 3.85
C GLY A 57 9.31 12.21 3.99
N MET A 58 8.56 12.55 2.94
CA MET A 58 7.72 13.75 2.90
C MET A 58 6.71 13.80 4.06
N LEU A 59 6.20 12.64 4.48
CA LEU A 59 5.25 12.46 5.57
C LEU A 59 5.87 11.72 6.78
N GLY A 60 7.21 11.76 6.89
CA GLY A 60 7.96 11.01 7.90
C GLY A 60 8.24 9.54 7.53
N PRO A 61 8.76 8.75 8.49
CA PRO A 61 9.07 7.33 8.29
C PRO A 61 7.81 6.52 7.95
N GLY A 62 7.86 5.68 6.92
CA GLY A 62 6.67 4.92 6.52
C GLY A 62 6.80 4.15 5.21
N VAL A 63 5.73 3.43 4.86
CA VAL A 63 5.58 2.79 3.55
C VAL A 63 4.67 3.65 2.70
N TYR A 64 5.20 4.14 1.58
CA TYR A 64 4.49 5.07 0.69
C TYR A 64 3.76 4.31 -0.42
N VAL A 65 2.45 4.56 -0.52
CA VAL A 65 1.58 3.91 -1.49
C VAL A 65 0.64 4.93 -2.12
N SER A 66 0.24 4.69 -3.37
CA SER A 66 -0.71 5.55 -4.08
C SER A 66 -1.97 4.79 -4.49
N ARG A 67 -3.13 5.46 -4.51
CA ARG A 67 -4.33 4.92 -5.19
C ARG A 67 -4.20 4.99 -6.72
N ASN A 68 -3.32 5.87 -7.23
CA ASN A 68 -3.05 6.04 -8.65
C ASN A 68 -1.85 5.17 -9.06
N ILE A 69 -2.07 4.25 -10.00
CA ILE A 69 -1.02 3.35 -10.47
C ILE A 69 0.04 4.06 -11.31
N GLU A 70 -0.35 5.03 -12.14
CA GLU A 70 0.58 5.82 -12.97
C GLU A 70 1.53 6.63 -12.08
N LYS A 71 1.04 7.19 -10.97
CA LYS A 71 1.86 7.83 -9.95
C LYS A 71 2.85 6.85 -9.34
N ALA A 72 2.42 5.64 -9.00
CA ALA A 72 3.32 4.62 -8.44
C ALA A 72 4.40 4.19 -9.44
N LYS A 73 4.08 4.06 -10.74
CA LYS A 73 5.06 3.74 -11.80
C LYS A 73 6.17 4.77 -11.95
N CYS A 74 5.94 6.02 -11.55
CA CYS A 74 6.98 7.05 -11.58
C CYS A 74 8.11 6.77 -10.57
N TYR A 75 7.85 6.00 -9.51
CA TYR A 75 8.81 5.70 -8.46
C TYR A 75 9.55 4.37 -8.70
N PRO A 76 10.85 4.31 -8.36
CA PRO A 76 11.68 5.40 -7.84
C PRO A 76 11.97 6.46 -8.92
N LEU A 77 12.13 7.71 -8.52
CA LEU A 77 12.44 8.81 -9.45
C LEU A 77 13.81 8.57 -10.10
N ASN A 78 14.04 9.16 -11.28
CA ASN A 78 15.33 9.12 -11.99
C ASN A 78 15.89 7.69 -12.25
N THR A 79 15.01 6.70 -12.28
CA THR A 79 15.37 5.30 -12.56
C THR A 79 14.75 4.89 -13.91
N ASP A 80 15.44 4.04 -14.67
CA ASP A 80 14.93 3.46 -15.93
C ASP A 80 13.67 2.62 -15.65
N LYS A 81 12.71 2.62 -16.59
CA LYS A 81 11.48 1.83 -16.48
C LYS A 81 11.76 0.33 -16.33
N LYS A 82 12.83 -0.19 -16.94
CA LYS A 82 13.21 -1.61 -16.85
C LYS A 82 13.63 -2.03 -15.43
N ASP A 83 14.11 -1.09 -14.63
CA ASP A 83 14.61 -1.31 -13.28
C ASP A 83 13.55 -1.03 -12.20
N LYS A 84 12.29 -0.81 -12.63
CA LYS A 84 11.14 -0.54 -11.75
C LYS A 84 10.17 -1.69 -11.73
N VAL A 85 9.54 -1.88 -10.58
CA VAL A 85 8.36 -2.74 -10.42
C VAL A 85 7.31 -2.01 -9.59
N VAL A 86 6.04 -2.34 -9.84
CA VAL A 86 4.92 -1.83 -9.04
C VAL A 86 4.21 -2.99 -8.36
N PHE A 87 4.16 -2.95 -7.03
CA PHE A 87 3.36 -3.86 -6.24
C PHE A 87 1.91 -3.36 -6.17
N LYS A 88 0.96 -4.27 -6.41
CA LYS A 88 -0.47 -4.06 -6.14
C LYS A 88 -0.80 -4.58 -4.74
N LEU A 89 -1.28 -3.71 -3.88
CA LEU A 89 -1.46 -3.96 -2.45
C LEU A 89 -2.91 -3.84 -2.03
N ARG A 90 -3.31 -4.60 -1.01
CA ARG A 90 -4.58 -4.43 -0.29
C ARG A 90 -4.28 -3.80 1.07
N VAL A 91 -4.53 -2.49 1.19
CA VAL A 91 -4.08 -1.68 2.34
C VAL A 91 -5.25 -1.32 3.24
N ARG A 92 -5.20 -1.70 4.52
CA ARG A 92 -6.16 -1.25 5.55
C ARG A 92 -5.63 -0.01 6.25
N VAL A 93 -6.20 1.16 5.98
CA VAL A 93 -5.64 2.46 6.43
C VAL A 93 -6.10 2.89 7.83
N GLY A 94 -7.15 2.29 8.38
CA GLY A 94 -7.68 2.72 9.68
C GLY A 94 -8.24 4.16 9.66
N LYS A 95 -8.08 4.91 10.75
CA LYS A 95 -8.41 6.34 10.79
C LYS A 95 -7.28 7.10 10.10
N VAL A 96 -7.62 7.96 9.14
CA VAL A 96 -6.64 8.73 8.37
C VAL A 96 -6.67 10.20 8.76
N LYS A 97 -5.52 10.86 8.66
CA LYS A 97 -5.37 12.31 8.74
C LYS A 97 -5.16 12.82 7.30
N GLN A 98 -5.95 13.79 6.87
CA GLN A 98 -5.74 14.44 5.58
C GLN A 98 -4.66 15.52 5.74
N ILE A 99 -3.71 15.51 4.80
CA ILE A 99 -2.66 16.52 4.64
C ILE A 99 -2.69 16.87 3.17
N ASP A 100 -3.25 18.03 2.84
CA ASP A 100 -3.55 18.47 1.47
C ASP A 100 -2.75 19.70 1.02
N GLY A 101 -1.73 20.07 1.81
CA GLY A 101 -0.79 21.14 1.48
C GLY A 101 0.62 20.87 1.96
N ASP A 102 1.58 21.53 1.32
CA ASP A 102 2.98 21.53 1.73
C ASP A 102 3.17 22.37 3.00
N ASN A 103 4.18 22.03 3.80
CA ASN A 103 4.50 22.65 5.10
C ASN A 103 3.34 22.58 6.12
N HIS A 104 2.47 21.59 5.97
CA HIS A 104 1.38 21.38 6.92
C HIS A 104 1.95 21.08 8.33
N PRO A 105 1.41 21.66 9.42
CA PRO A 105 1.94 21.43 10.78
C PRO A 105 2.00 19.94 11.18
N LEU A 106 1.15 19.13 10.55
CA LEU A 106 1.05 17.68 10.77
C LEU A 106 1.79 16.83 9.74
N GLN A 107 2.65 17.44 8.92
CA GLN A 107 3.34 16.76 7.83
C GLN A 107 4.27 15.65 8.33
N LYS A 108 4.95 15.84 9.47
CA LYS A 108 5.80 14.83 10.09
C LYS A 108 5.42 14.52 11.56
N SER A 109 4.22 14.90 12.01
CA SER A 109 3.79 14.83 13.41
C SER A 109 2.48 14.08 13.70
#